data_AF-A0A0R2DRF7-F1
#
_entry.id   AF-A0A0R2DRF7-F1
#
_cell.length_a   1.000
_cell.length_b   1.000
_cell.length_c   1.000
_cell.angle_alpha   90.00
_cell.angle_beta   90.00
_cell.angle_gamma   90.00
#
_symmetry.space_group_name_H-M   'P 1'
#
loop_
_entity.id
_entity.type
_entity.pdbx_description
1 polymer ?
#
loop_
_entity_poly.entity_id
_entity_poly.type
_entity_poly.pdbx_seq_one_letter_code
_entity_poly.pdbx_strand_id
1 'polypeptide(L)'
;MTGTYTADPQSVTLSYKVAPIIPTGSGTSTSTSESSSSSDSSSTGDQKQPVVVAKKDRAITVVKKIGFYRTPDFSKKTRQYYYAKQKRSRRPQFVIMGVAYSKNGTKRYLVRDVTSGSKRYGKTGYITAKRAFTVHSYYQGNPKRIKVIWKTNAYRDKALKHQVKHLKRGEILRVKKIVRYHLTTRLMLSDGSFVTSNKTRVIKK
;
A
#
# COMPACT_ATOMS: atom_id res chain seq x y z
N MET A 1 22.39 -16.23 -12.40
CA MET A 1 22.40 -16.48 -10.94
C MET A 1 21.90 -17.90 -10.71
N THR A 2 22.65 -18.67 -9.94
CA THR A 2 22.27 -19.98 -9.41
C THR A 2 22.23 -19.89 -7.89
N GLY A 3 21.47 -20.77 -7.23
CA GLY A 3 21.35 -20.78 -5.78
C GLY A 3 20.39 -21.88 -5.32
N THR A 4 20.67 -22.47 -4.16
CA THR A 4 19.85 -23.54 -3.56
C THR A 4 18.81 -22.96 -2.60
N TYR A 5 17.63 -23.56 -2.56
CA TYR A 5 16.57 -23.15 -1.64
C TYR A 5 16.87 -23.68 -0.23
N THR A 6 16.75 -22.82 0.77
CA THR A 6 16.84 -23.15 2.20
C THR A 6 15.61 -22.62 2.93
N ALA A 7 15.32 -23.18 4.12
CA ALA A 7 14.12 -22.83 4.88
C ALA A 7 14.23 -21.47 5.60
N ASP A 8 15.46 -21.02 5.88
CA ASP A 8 15.75 -19.83 6.66
C ASP A 8 15.77 -18.53 5.83
N PRO A 9 15.37 -17.38 6.42
CA PRO A 9 15.25 -16.12 5.70
C PRO A 9 16.61 -15.46 5.43
N GLN A 10 17.22 -15.78 4.29
CA GLN A 10 18.46 -15.14 3.83
C GLN A 10 18.25 -13.69 3.36
N SER A 11 19.27 -12.85 3.54
CA SER A 11 19.32 -11.47 3.04
C SER A 11 20.36 -11.35 1.92
N VAL A 12 19.95 -10.85 0.75
CA VAL A 12 20.81 -10.71 -0.43
C VAL A 12 21.04 -9.23 -0.74
N THR A 13 22.31 -8.82 -0.76
CA THR A 13 22.75 -7.50 -1.22
C THR A 13 23.23 -7.62 -2.67
N LEU A 14 22.74 -6.74 -3.54
CA LEU A 14 23.14 -6.71 -4.95
C LEU A 14 23.93 -5.43 -5.24
N SER A 15 25.21 -5.60 -5.55
CA SER A 15 26.08 -4.55 -6.10
C SER A 15 26.23 -4.73 -7.61
N TYR A 16 26.34 -3.63 -8.34
CA TYR A 16 26.66 -3.60 -9.76
C TYR A 16 27.75 -2.55 -10.00
N LYS A 17 28.71 -2.86 -10.89
CA LYS A 17 29.65 -1.85 -11.38
C LYS A 17 29.03 -1.12 -12.57
N VAL A 18 29.16 0.20 -12.58
CA VAL A 18 28.94 1.02 -13.78
C VAL A 18 30.28 1.15 -14.50
N ALA A 19 30.28 1.10 -15.83
CA ALA A 19 31.51 1.26 -16.61
C ALA A 19 31.96 2.74 -16.61
N PRO A 20 33.29 3.02 -16.52
CA PRO A 20 33.79 4.38 -16.53
C PRO A 20 33.73 5.01 -17.94
N ILE A 21 33.53 6.32 -17.98
CA ILE A 21 33.64 7.16 -19.18
C ILE A 21 34.90 8.02 -19.09
N ILE A 22 35.56 8.23 -20.23
CA ILE A 22 36.88 8.88 -20.33
C ILE A 22 36.71 10.31 -20.89
N PRO A 23 37.17 11.36 -20.18
CA PRO A 23 37.34 12.70 -20.73
C PRO A 23 38.81 12.98 -21.14
N THR A 24 39.00 13.80 -22.17
CA THR A 24 40.32 14.22 -22.69
C THR A 24 40.86 15.47 -21.95
N GLY A 25 42.18 15.64 -21.87
CA GLY A 25 42.87 16.71 -21.10
C GLY A 25 42.79 18.13 -21.70
N SER A 26 43.55 19.12 -21.20
CA SER A 26 44.72 19.07 -20.29
C SER A 26 44.90 20.39 -19.50
N GLY A 27 45.56 20.38 -18.33
CA GLY A 27 45.85 21.61 -17.55
C GLY A 27 46.31 21.40 -16.08
N THR A 28 47.62 21.51 -15.85
CA THR A 28 48.39 21.56 -14.57
C THR A 28 47.95 22.73 -13.65
N SER A 29 47.92 22.72 -12.29
CA SER A 29 48.30 21.75 -11.23
C SER A 29 47.72 22.13 -9.83
N THR A 30 47.61 21.15 -8.90
CA THR A 30 47.78 21.24 -7.41
C THR A 30 46.92 22.26 -6.60
N SER A 31 46.14 21.90 -5.57
CA SER A 31 45.81 20.59 -4.95
C SER A 31 44.63 20.69 -3.94
N THR A 32 44.28 19.53 -3.35
CA THR A 32 43.61 19.38 -2.02
C THR A 32 42.06 19.40 -1.95
N SER A 33 41.51 18.19 -1.91
CA SER A 33 40.31 17.73 -1.16
C SER A 33 38.87 17.97 -1.66
N GLU A 34 38.21 16.82 -1.88
CA GLU A 34 36.81 16.52 -1.53
C GLU A 34 35.67 17.24 -2.28
N SER A 35 35.70 17.02 -3.61
CA SER A 35 34.54 16.78 -4.49
C SER A 35 33.30 16.12 -3.84
N SER A 36 32.07 16.37 -4.28
CA SER A 36 31.60 17.31 -5.32
C SER A 36 30.07 17.53 -5.29
N SER A 37 29.64 18.61 -5.95
CA SER A 37 28.25 19.06 -6.10
C SER A 37 27.49 18.41 -7.29
N SER A 38 26.20 18.14 -7.07
CA SER A 38 24.98 18.29 -7.92
C SER A 38 25.00 18.34 -9.48
N SER A 39 23.77 18.30 -10.04
CA SER A 39 23.35 18.67 -11.43
C SER A 39 23.74 17.66 -12.55
N ASP A 40 22.79 17.03 -13.26
CA ASP A 40 21.96 17.50 -14.41
C ASP A 40 22.66 17.24 -15.77
N SER A 41 22.03 17.03 -16.94
CA SER A 41 20.62 17.04 -17.40
C SER A 41 20.40 16.16 -18.65
N SER A 42 19.15 15.72 -18.93
CA SER A 42 18.64 15.30 -20.27
C SER A 42 19.33 14.11 -21.02
N SER A 43 18.85 13.58 -22.15
CA SER A 43 17.53 13.02 -22.55
C SER A 43 17.75 12.11 -23.80
N THR A 44 16.89 11.22 -24.33
CA THR A 44 15.46 10.84 -24.16
C THR A 44 15.37 9.26 -24.21
N GLY A 45 14.23 8.54 -24.21
CA GLY A 45 12.81 8.93 -24.13
C GLY A 45 11.78 7.78 -24.12
N ASP A 46 11.58 7.10 -22.98
CA ASP A 46 10.21 6.81 -22.48
C ASP A 46 10.20 6.83 -20.94
N GLN A 47 9.28 7.59 -20.36
CA GLN A 47 9.41 8.11 -18.99
C GLN A 47 8.85 7.14 -17.94
N LYS A 48 9.58 6.06 -17.66
CA LYS A 48 9.37 5.19 -16.48
C LYS A 48 9.68 5.92 -15.17
N GLN A 49 8.71 6.70 -14.69
CA GLN A 49 8.79 7.39 -13.41
C GLN A 49 9.09 6.44 -12.23
N PRO A 50 9.87 6.88 -11.23
CA PRO A 50 10.26 6.03 -10.10
C PRO A 50 9.06 5.66 -9.23
N VAL A 51 8.72 4.37 -9.18
CA VAL A 51 7.64 3.81 -8.37
C VAL A 51 8.10 3.65 -6.93
N VAL A 52 7.94 4.69 -6.11
CA VAL A 52 8.41 4.68 -4.71
C VAL A 52 7.58 3.70 -3.87
N VAL A 53 8.24 2.67 -3.33
CA VAL A 53 7.61 1.56 -2.61
C VAL A 53 7.32 1.93 -1.14
N ALA A 54 6.05 2.13 -0.79
CA ALA A 54 5.65 2.61 0.54
C ALA A 54 5.91 1.57 1.66
N LYS A 55 6.83 1.87 2.58
CA LYS A 55 7.34 0.88 3.56
C LYS A 55 6.28 0.30 4.53
N LYS A 56 5.21 1.03 4.91
CA LYS A 56 4.17 0.59 5.87
C LYS A 56 2.74 1.01 5.44
N ASP A 57 1.71 0.44 6.07
CA ASP A 57 0.27 0.82 5.98
C ASP A 57 -0.38 0.94 4.58
N ARG A 58 0.08 0.12 3.63
CA ARG A 58 -0.34 0.11 2.21
C ARG A 58 -1.84 -0.11 1.93
N ALA A 59 -2.64 -0.55 2.90
CA ALA A 59 -4.01 -0.97 2.64
C ALA A 59 -5.03 0.20 2.72
N ILE A 60 -5.66 0.53 1.59
CA ILE A 60 -6.64 1.62 1.45
C ILE A 60 -8.00 1.16 0.92
N THR A 61 -9.06 1.84 1.34
CA THR A 61 -10.45 1.63 0.94
C THR A 61 -10.97 2.87 0.23
N VAL A 62 -11.71 2.66 -0.86
CA VAL A 62 -12.29 3.75 -1.67
C VAL A 62 -13.71 4.10 -1.19
N VAL A 63 -14.00 5.39 -1.07
CA VAL A 63 -15.25 5.91 -0.46
C VAL A 63 -16.18 6.67 -1.41
N LYS A 64 -15.71 7.03 -2.61
CA LYS A 64 -16.46 7.71 -3.69
C LYS A 64 -16.28 6.95 -5.02
N LYS A 65 -17.02 7.32 -6.08
CA LYS A 65 -16.76 6.83 -7.46
C LYS A 65 -15.35 7.25 -7.89
N ILE A 66 -14.55 6.33 -8.46
CA ILE A 66 -13.22 6.62 -9.02
C ILE A 66 -13.03 5.93 -10.36
N GLY A 67 -12.19 6.50 -11.23
CA GLY A 67 -11.60 5.77 -12.35
C GLY A 67 -10.38 4.96 -11.91
N PHE A 68 -10.07 3.92 -12.67
CA PHE A 68 -8.87 3.09 -12.56
C PHE A 68 -8.12 3.15 -13.90
N TYR A 69 -6.81 3.37 -13.87
CA TYR A 69 -6.04 3.82 -15.04
C TYR A 69 -4.79 2.97 -15.29
N ARG A 70 -4.38 2.84 -16.56
CA ARG A 70 -3.15 2.13 -16.97
C ARG A 70 -1.87 2.91 -16.63
N THR A 71 -1.97 4.23 -16.50
CA THR A 71 -0.85 5.16 -16.25
C THR A 71 -1.21 6.16 -15.15
N PRO A 72 -0.22 6.87 -14.54
CA PRO A 72 -0.50 7.94 -13.59
C PRO A 72 -1.12 9.20 -14.23
N ASP A 73 -0.95 9.39 -15.54
CA ASP A 73 -1.62 10.42 -16.34
C ASP A 73 -3.06 10.02 -16.67
N PHE A 74 -4.02 10.61 -15.96
CA PHE A 74 -5.43 10.21 -16.02
C PHE A 74 -6.18 10.91 -17.17
N SER A 75 -6.42 10.18 -18.26
CA SER A 75 -7.18 10.64 -19.42
C SER A 75 -8.39 9.72 -19.70
N LYS A 76 -9.21 10.04 -20.72
CA LYS A 76 -10.20 9.07 -21.23
C LYS A 76 -9.48 7.83 -21.79
N LYS A 77 -8.42 8.01 -22.60
CA LYS A 77 -7.65 6.95 -23.28
C LYS A 77 -6.94 5.99 -22.30
N THR A 78 -6.51 6.46 -21.13
CA THR A 78 -5.77 5.65 -20.14
C THR A 78 -6.66 5.04 -19.06
N ARG A 79 -7.98 5.33 -19.05
CA ARG A 79 -8.94 4.79 -18.08
C ARG A 79 -9.42 3.41 -18.52
N GLN A 80 -9.14 2.38 -17.71
CA GLN A 80 -9.64 1.03 -17.97
C GLN A 80 -11.13 0.90 -17.62
N TYR A 81 -11.56 1.47 -16.48
CA TYR A 81 -12.95 1.41 -16.01
C TYR A 81 -13.19 2.35 -14.80
N TYR A 82 -14.44 2.39 -14.32
CA TYR A 82 -14.80 2.99 -13.03
C TYR A 82 -15.08 1.95 -11.94
N TYR A 83 -14.76 2.27 -10.69
CA TYR A 83 -15.41 1.72 -9.50
C TYR A 83 -16.56 2.65 -9.09
N ALA A 84 -17.76 2.09 -8.94
CA ALA A 84 -18.93 2.82 -8.43
C ALA A 84 -18.81 3.12 -6.92
N LYS A 85 -19.58 4.10 -6.44
CA LYS A 85 -19.78 4.35 -4.99
C LYS A 85 -20.47 3.12 -4.37
N GLN A 86 -20.01 2.69 -3.18
CA GLN A 86 -20.48 1.46 -2.54
C GLN A 86 -20.89 1.66 -1.07
N LYS A 87 -21.89 0.88 -0.62
CA LYS A 87 -22.27 0.75 0.81
C LYS A 87 -21.05 0.24 1.60
N ARG A 88 -20.90 0.65 2.87
CA ARG A 88 -19.64 0.56 3.63
C ARG A 88 -18.99 -0.84 3.65
N SER A 89 -19.77 -1.91 3.73
CA SER A 89 -19.28 -3.30 3.71
C SER A 89 -18.84 -3.82 2.34
N ARG A 90 -19.24 -3.17 1.24
CA ARG A 90 -18.92 -3.54 -0.16
C ARG A 90 -17.93 -2.57 -0.83
N ARG A 91 -17.27 -1.70 -0.05
CA ARG A 91 -16.32 -0.72 -0.59
C ARG A 91 -15.04 -1.40 -1.12
N PRO A 92 -14.58 -1.08 -2.34
CA PRO A 92 -13.35 -1.62 -2.88
C PRO A 92 -12.14 -1.32 -1.99
N GLN A 93 -11.29 -2.32 -1.79
CA GLN A 93 -10.09 -2.30 -0.95
C GLN A 93 -8.88 -2.67 -1.79
N PHE A 94 -7.78 -1.94 -1.60
CA PHE A 94 -6.57 -2.04 -2.40
C PHE A 94 -5.32 -2.10 -1.52
N VAL A 95 -4.27 -2.73 -2.03
CA VAL A 95 -2.91 -2.59 -1.51
C VAL A 95 -2.14 -1.64 -2.44
N ILE A 96 -1.60 -0.56 -1.89
CA ILE A 96 -0.64 0.33 -2.56
C ILE A 96 0.64 -0.47 -2.81
N MET A 97 0.98 -0.68 -4.07
CA MET A 97 2.27 -1.27 -4.47
C MET A 97 3.35 -0.20 -4.47
N GLY A 98 3.02 1.02 -4.92
CA GLY A 98 3.91 2.18 -4.85
C GLY A 98 3.21 3.51 -5.14
N VAL A 99 4.00 4.57 -5.14
CA VAL A 99 3.58 5.95 -5.45
C VAL A 99 4.16 6.36 -6.81
N ALA A 100 3.36 7.09 -7.60
CA ALA A 100 3.81 7.79 -8.81
C ALA A 100 3.20 9.20 -8.82
N TYR A 101 3.56 10.03 -9.80
CA TYR A 101 3.03 11.38 -9.99
C TYR A 101 2.58 11.51 -11.45
N SER A 102 1.52 12.26 -11.77
CA SER A 102 1.28 12.60 -13.19
C SER A 102 2.35 13.59 -13.69
N LYS A 103 2.46 13.82 -15.00
CA LYS A 103 3.32 14.88 -15.59
C LYS A 103 3.19 16.21 -14.84
N ASN A 104 1.96 16.64 -14.58
CA ASN A 104 1.61 17.82 -13.76
C ASN A 104 1.74 17.56 -12.23
N GLY A 105 2.81 16.92 -11.76
CA GLY A 105 3.16 16.70 -10.34
C GLY A 105 2.15 15.98 -9.43
N THR A 106 0.97 15.57 -9.92
CA THR A 106 -0.13 15.15 -9.04
C THR A 106 0.02 13.69 -8.60
N LYS A 107 0.23 13.48 -7.30
CA LYS A 107 0.40 12.18 -6.64
C LYS A 107 -0.72 11.16 -6.95
N ARG A 108 -0.30 9.95 -7.33
CA ARG A 108 -1.14 8.77 -7.63
C ARG A 108 -0.65 7.58 -6.80
N TYR A 109 -1.53 6.61 -6.57
CA TYR A 109 -1.14 5.31 -6.05
C TYR A 109 -1.19 4.27 -7.18
N LEU A 110 -0.09 3.55 -7.39
CA LEU A 110 -0.11 2.25 -8.05
C LEU A 110 -0.66 1.23 -7.05
N VAL A 111 -1.72 0.53 -7.41
CA VAL A 111 -2.46 -0.35 -6.49
C VAL A 111 -2.78 -1.71 -7.11
N ARG A 112 -3.05 -2.69 -6.25
CA ARG A 112 -3.68 -3.98 -6.57
C ARG A 112 -5.04 -4.07 -5.88
N ASP A 113 -6.09 -4.48 -6.60
CA ASP A 113 -7.40 -4.79 -5.98
C ASP A 113 -7.28 -6.03 -5.08
N VAL A 114 -7.71 -5.93 -3.83
CA VAL A 114 -7.78 -7.04 -2.86
C VAL A 114 -9.19 -7.21 -2.29
N THR A 115 -10.20 -6.67 -2.98
CA THR A 115 -11.61 -6.77 -2.61
C THR A 115 -12.09 -8.22 -2.80
N SER A 116 -12.29 -8.95 -1.71
CA SER A 116 -12.84 -10.32 -1.72
C SER A 116 -14.16 -10.37 -2.53
N GLY A 117 -14.23 -11.27 -3.51
CA GLY A 117 -15.37 -11.41 -4.43
C GLY A 117 -15.46 -10.39 -5.56
N SER A 118 -14.44 -9.55 -5.79
CA SER A 118 -14.39 -8.63 -6.93
C SER A 118 -14.02 -9.34 -8.24
N LYS A 119 -14.77 -9.10 -9.32
CA LYS A 119 -14.40 -9.47 -10.70
C LYS A 119 -13.06 -8.85 -11.16
N ARG A 120 -12.48 -7.93 -10.38
CA ARG A 120 -11.21 -7.24 -10.63
C ARG A 120 -10.12 -7.61 -9.62
N TYR A 121 -10.38 -8.56 -8.72
CA TYR A 121 -9.42 -9.02 -7.71
C TYR A 121 -8.07 -9.34 -8.35
N GLY A 122 -6.99 -8.88 -7.71
CA GLY A 122 -5.62 -9.05 -8.19
C GLY A 122 -5.19 -8.14 -9.34
N LYS A 123 -6.10 -7.43 -10.03
CA LYS A 123 -5.74 -6.49 -11.11
C LYS A 123 -4.98 -5.28 -10.56
N THR A 124 -4.01 -4.79 -11.32
CA THR A 124 -3.11 -3.68 -10.97
C THR A 124 -3.34 -2.45 -11.86
N GLY A 125 -3.06 -1.27 -11.33
CA GLY A 125 -3.24 0.01 -12.03
C GLY A 125 -3.24 1.21 -11.09
N TYR A 126 -3.52 2.39 -11.62
CA TYR A 126 -3.39 3.65 -10.90
C TYR A 126 -4.73 4.21 -10.43
N ILE A 127 -4.77 4.74 -9.20
CA ILE A 127 -5.90 5.49 -8.63
C ILE A 127 -5.43 6.81 -7.99
N THR A 128 -6.38 7.71 -7.73
CA THR A 128 -6.08 9.01 -7.09
C THR A 128 -5.61 8.83 -5.65
N ALA A 129 -4.63 9.62 -5.22
CA ALA A 129 -4.18 9.68 -3.82
C ALA A 129 -4.96 10.70 -2.96
N LYS A 130 -5.99 11.37 -3.50
CA LYS A 130 -6.76 12.39 -2.77
C LYS A 130 -7.53 11.75 -1.60
N ARG A 131 -7.23 12.19 -0.36
CA ARG A 131 -7.84 11.71 0.92
C ARG A 131 -9.38 11.71 0.92
N ALA A 132 -10.03 12.58 0.14
CA ALA A 132 -11.48 12.62 -0.04
C ALA A 132 -12.08 11.42 -0.81
N PHE A 133 -11.24 10.58 -1.42
CA PHE A 133 -11.59 9.39 -2.19
C PHE A 133 -11.01 8.09 -1.60
N THR A 134 -9.82 8.16 -1.00
CA THR A 134 -9.08 7.02 -0.43
C THR A 134 -8.79 7.19 1.07
N VAL A 135 -9.13 6.19 1.88
CA VAL A 135 -8.86 6.16 3.34
C VAL A 135 -8.20 4.85 3.76
N HIS A 136 -7.37 4.82 4.81
CA HIS A 136 -6.78 3.57 5.33
C HIS A 136 -7.86 2.53 5.65
N SER A 137 -7.72 1.30 5.11
CA SER A 137 -8.67 0.19 5.30
C SER A 137 -8.80 -0.26 6.76
N TYR A 138 -7.71 -0.19 7.52
CA TYR A 138 -7.66 -0.61 8.92
C TYR A 138 -7.57 0.62 9.86
N TYR A 139 -7.92 0.47 11.14
CA TYR A 139 -7.61 1.51 12.14
C TYR A 139 -6.10 1.68 12.32
N GLN A 140 -5.72 2.88 12.75
CA GLN A 140 -4.33 3.31 12.92
C GLN A 140 -4.08 3.67 14.39
N GLY A 141 -4.93 4.52 14.99
CA GLY A 141 -5.11 4.62 16.44
C GLY A 141 -6.07 3.55 16.99
N ASN A 142 -6.04 3.33 18.31
CA ASN A 142 -6.82 2.30 19.02
C ASN A 142 -8.27 2.74 19.34
N PRO A 143 -9.32 2.17 18.71
CA PRO A 143 -10.71 2.49 19.04
C PRO A 143 -11.17 1.70 20.28
N LYS A 144 -11.36 2.37 21.43
CA LYS A 144 -11.76 1.72 22.71
C LYS A 144 -13.04 0.85 22.62
N ARG A 145 -13.97 1.22 21.74
CA ARG A 145 -15.18 0.43 21.41
C ARG A 145 -15.34 0.33 19.89
N ILE A 146 -15.83 -0.81 19.42
CA ILE A 146 -16.27 -1.01 18.03
C ILE A 146 -17.62 -1.73 17.97
N LYS A 147 -18.36 -1.52 16.89
CA LYS A 147 -19.57 -2.27 16.51
C LYS A 147 -19.29 -3.12 15.26
N VAL A 148 -19.72 -4.38 15.26
CA VAL A 148 -19.66 -5.29 14.11
C VAL A 148 -20.69 -4.86 13.06
N ILE A 149 -20.27 -4.60 11.82
CA ILE A 149 -21.15 -4.15 10.72
C ILE A 149 -21.24 -5.13 9.55
N TRP A 150 -20.35 -6.11 9.47
CA TRP A 150 -20.34 -7.18 8.46
C TRP A 150 -19.71 -8.47 9.01
N LYS A 151 -19.75 -9.57 8.24
CA LYS A 151 -19.19 -10.89 8.60
C LYS A 151 -17.82 -10.78 9.30
N THR A 152 -17.76 -11.09 10.59
CA THR A 152 -16.57 -10.95 11.45
C THR A 152 -16.56 -12.08 12.47
N ASN A 153 -15.37 -12.60 12.78
CA ASN A 153 -15.14 -13.66 13.76
C ASN A 153 -14.09 -13.17 14.78
N ALA A 154 -14.08 -13.76 15.98
CA ALA A 154 -13.00 -13.63 16.95
C ALA A 154 -12.06 -14.85 16.90
N TYR A 155 -10.79 -14.64 17.21
CA TYR A 155 -9.70 -15.60 17.03
C TYR A 155 -8.77 -15.62 18.25
N ARG A 156 -8.08 -16.75 18.50
CA ARG A 156 -7.06 -16.86 19.57
C ARG A 156 -5.78 -16.06 19.25
N ASP A 157 -5.47 -15.85 17.98
CA ASP A 157 -4.19 -15.32 17.53
C ASP A 157 -4.27 -14.06 16.65
N LYS A 158 -3.14 -13.33 16.60
CA LYS A 158 -2.99 -12.10 15.79
C LYS A 158 -2.96 -12.32 14.28
N ALA A 159 -2.68 -13.53 13.78
CA ALA A 159 -2.74 -13.81 12.34
C ALA A 159 -4.20 -13.90 11.86
N LEU A 160 -5.11 -14.32 12.75
CA LEU A 160 -6.50 -14.72 12.52
C LEU A 160 -6.60 -16.11 11.86
N LYS A 161 -5.84 -17.09 12.37
CA LYS A 161 -5.94 -18.50 11.94
C LYS A 161 -6.97 -19.29 12.77
N HIS A 162 -6.85 -19.26 14.09
CA HIS A 162 -7.62 -20.11 15.00
C HIS A 162 -8.88 -19.39 15.48
N GLN A 163 -10.00 -19.60 14.79
CA GLN A 163 -11.29 -19.03 15.14
C GLN A 163 -11.80 -19.56 16.49
N VAL A 164 -12.41 -18.67 17.28
CA VAL A 164 -13.09 -18.99 18.55
C VAL A 164 -14.61 -18.91 18.40
N LYS A 165 -15.12 -17.81 17.82
CA LYS A 165 -16.56 -17.59 17.64
C LYS A 165 -16.87 -16.69 16.44
N HIS A 166 -18.05 -16.88 15.85
CA HIS A 166 -18.65 -15.88 14.96
C HIS A 166 -19.21 -14.72 15.80
N LEU A 167 -19.15 -13.48 15.29
CA LEU A 167 -19.65 -12.29 15.98
C LEU A 167 -20.87 -11.73 15.27
N LYS A 168 -21.93 -11.46 16.02
CA LYS A 168 -23.24 -11.05 15.46
C LYS A 168 -23.16 -9.62 14.93
N ARG A 169 -23.81 -9.35 13.79
CA ARG A 169 -23.91 -7.99 13.25
C ARG A 169 -24.69 -7.11 14.23
N GLY A 170 -24.10 -6.00 14.66
CA GLY A 170 -24.63 -5.12 15.71
C GLY A 170 -23.89 -5.23 17.05
N GLU A 171 -23.19 -6.34 17.30
CA GLU A 171 -22.44 -6.60 18.55
C GLU A 171 -21.39 -5.51 18.82
N ILE A 172 -21.29 -5.06 20.08
CA ILE A 172 -20.38 -4.00 20.52
C ILE A 172 -19.26 -4.59 21.36
N LEU A 173 -18.03 -4.47 20.89
CA LEU A 173 -16.84 -5.08 21.50
C LEU A 173 -15.99 -4.01 22.21
N ARG A 174 -15.46 -4.34 23.39
CA ARG A 174 -14.45 -3.54 24.11
C ARG A 174 -13.05 -3.94 23.61
N VAL A 175 -12.22 -2.96 23.23
CA VAL A 175 -10.88 -3.17 22.69
C VAL A 175 -9.83 -2.75 23.70
N LYS A 176 -8.90 -3.66 24.02
CA LYS A 176 -7.75 -3.41 24.90
C LYS A 176 -6.64 -2.68 24.13
N LYS A 177 -6.14 -3.25 23.03
CA LYS A 177 -5.11 -2.63 22.19
C LYS A 177 -5.24 -2.93 20.69
N ILE A 178 -4.69 -2.03 19.88
CA ILE A 178 -4.46 -2.27 18.44
C ILE A 178 -3.10 -2.96 18.27
N VAL A 179 -3.02 -3.95 17.36
CA VAL A 179 -1.79 -4.72 17.10
C VAL A 179 -1.50 -4.70 15.60
N ARG A 180 -0.25 -4.44 15.21
CA ARG A 180 0.19 -4.50 13.81
C ARG A 180 0.49 -5.94 13.39
N TYR A 181 0.09 -6.31 12.17
CA TYR A 181 0.37 -7.62 11.58
C TYR A 181 0.58 -7.47 10.06
N HIS A 182 1.84 -7.51 9.64
CA HIS A 182 2.30 -7.14 8.29
C HIS A 182 1.67 -5.81 7.80
N LEU A 183 1.01 -5.80 6.64
CA LEU A 183 0.37 -4.62 6.04
C LEU A 183 -0.97 -4.21 6.67
N THR A 184 -1.34 -4.80 7.81
CA THR A 184 -2.68 -4.71 8.40
C THR A 184 -2.64 -4.50 9.92
N THR A 185 -3.77 -4.17 10.53
CA THR A 185 -3.90 -4.18 12.00
C THR A 185 -5.00 -5.14 12.47
N ARG A 186 -4.93 -5.48 13.75
CA ARG A 186 -5.87 -6.29 14.55
C ARG A 186 -6.31 -5.47 15.75
N LEU A 187 -7.48 -5.80 16.28
CA LEU A 187 -7.96 -5.26 17.54
C LEU A 187 -7.99 -6.41 18.53
N MET A 188 -7.20 -6.31 19.59
CA MET A 188 -7.20 -7.25 20.70
C MET A 188 -8.28 -6.80 21.68
N LEU A 189 -9.28 -7.65 21.91
CA LEU A 189 -10.41 -7.36 22.77
C LEU A 189 -10.03 -7.42 24.26
N SER A 190 -10.97 -7.05 25.14
CA SER A 190 -10.78 -7.17 26.58
C SER A 190 -10.55 -8.61 27.06
N ASP A 191 -11.16 -9.59 26.39
CA ASP A 191 -11.00 -11.04 26.65
C ASP A 191 -9.70 -11.64 26.06
N GLY A 192 -8.81 -10.79 25.53
CA GLY A 192 -7.55 -11.22 24.90
C GLY A 192 -7.68 -11.73 23.46
N SER A 193 -8.90 -12.04 22.98
CA SER A 193 -9.12 -12.52 21.61
C SER A 193 -8.87 -11.41 20.57
N PHE A 194 -8.62 -11.82 19.33
CA PHE A 194 -8.32 -10.92 18.22
C PHE A 194 -9.47 -10.84 17.21
N VAL A 195 -9.77 -9.63 16.76
CA VAL A 195 -10.67 -9.37 15.62
C VAL A 195 -9.98 -8.51 14.56
N THR A 196 -10.56 -8.50 13.36
CA THR A 196 -10.08 -7.67 12.26
C THR A 196 -10.25 -6.17 12.56
N SER A 197 -9.24 -5.36 12.24
CA SER A 197 -9.32 -3.89 12.32
C SER A 197 -9.96 -3.25 11.07
N ASN A 198 -10.47 -4.07 10.13
CA ASN A 198 -10.93 -3.60 8.82
C ASN A 198 -12.24 -2.79 8.92
N LYS A 199 -12.21 -1.53 8.48
CA LYS A 199 -13.29 -0.54 8.57
C LYS A 199 -14.53 -0.86 7.73
N THR A 200 -14.46 -1.84 6.83
CA THR A 200 -15.63 -2.38 6.10
C THR A 200 -16.38 -3.44 6.92
N ARG A 201 -15.73 -4.08 7.91
CA ARG A 201 -16.28 -5.12 8.78
C ARG A 201 -16.63 -4.62 10.19
N VAL A 202 -15.89 -3.64 10.72
CA VAL A 202 -16.11 -3.04 12.05
C VAL A 202 -16.08 -1.49 12.02
N ILE A 203 -16.92 -0.84 12.81
CA ILE A 203 -16.98 0.63 12.96
C ILE A 203 -16.64 1.04 14.42
N LYS A 204 -15.84 2.09 14.63
CA LYS A 204 -15.67 2.70 15.96
C LYS A 204 -17.05 3.12 16.52
N LYS A 205 -17.26 2.91 17.83
CA LYS A 205 -18.30 3.61 18.62
C LYS A 205 -17.64 4.72 19.45
#